data_AF-A0A9D5JHG9-F1
#
_entry.id   AF-A0A9D5JHG9-F1
#
_cell.length_a   1.000
_cell.length_b   1.000
_cell.length_c   1.000
_cell.angle_alpha   90.00
_cell.angle_beta   90.00
_cell.angle_gamma   90.00
#
_symmetry.space_group_name_H-M   'P 1'
#
loop_
_entity.id
_entity.type
_entity.pdbx_description
1 polymer ?
#
loop_
_entity_poly.entity_id
_entity_poly.type
_entity_poly.pdbx_seq_one_letter_code
_entity_poly.pdbx_strand_id
1 'polypeptide(L)'
;MPKIRINSVQCITPDEADKDEVYLKKDGHKIWPPGELYRRLDTGDMEKVSLDLEIEKGWNEIEIWDFDFISPNDKLGVFKFRVDESPGKHSTTMTLLEKNSTANYVLYWEILDEEEGEFADD
;
A
#
# COMPACT_ATOMS: atom_id res chain seq x y z
N MET A 1 -17.02 3.63 9.30
CA MET A 1 -15.56 3.39 9.30
C MET A 1 -14.98 4.40 8.34
N PRO A 2 -13.96 5.20 8.71
CA PRO A 2 -13.36 6.13 7.77
C PRO A 2 -12.99 5.44 6.48
N LYS A 3 -13.23 6.13 5.37
CA LYS A 3 -12.82 5.66 4.05
C LYS A 3 -11.47 6.25 3.72
N ILE A 4 -10.51 5.41 3.35
CA ILE A 4 -9.22 5.86 2.83
C ILE A 4 -9.09 5.51 1.36
N ARG A 5 -8.24 6.24 0.65
CA ARG A 5 -7.76 5.87 -0.68
C ARG A 5 -6.26 5.64 -0.64
N ILE A 6 -5.83 4.46 -1.08
CA ILE A 6 -4.43 4.20 -1.41
C ILE A 6 -4.20 4.75 -2.81
N ASN A 7 -3.37 5.78 -2.92
CA ASN A 7 -3.10 6.47 -4.17
C ASN A 7 -2.05 5.75 -4.99
N SER A 8 -0.88 5.51 -4.39
CA SER A 8 0.27 4.89 -5.05
C SER A 8 1.22 4.24 -4.05
N VAL A 9 2.07 3.36 -4.57
CA VAL A 9 3.24 2.84 -3.89
C VAL A 9 4.48 3.22 -4.69
N GLN A 10 5.53 3.70 -4.01
CA GLN A 10 6.80 4.04 -4.64
C GLN A 10 7.91 3.16 -4.09
N CYS A 11 8.73 2.62 -5.00
CA CYS A 11 9.98 1.96 -4.65
C CYS A 11 11.08 2.99 -4.46
N ILE A 12 11.70 3.01 -3.29
CA ILE A 12 12.90 3.81 -2.98
C ILE A 12 14.16 2.99 -3.24
N THR A 13 14.12 1.70 -2.88
CA THR A 13 15.21 0.74 -3.11
C THR A 13 14.58 -0.65 -3.14
N PRO A 14 14.77 -1.44 -4.21
CA PRO A 14 14.30 -2.82 -4.27
C PRO A 14 15.17 -3.72 -3.39
N ASP A 15 14.70 -4.94 -3.12
CA ASP A 15 15.55 -5.97 -2.52
C ASP A 15 16.39 -6.69 -3.56
N GLU A 16 15.85 -6.86 -4.76
CA GLU A 16 16.51 -7.54 -5.86
C GLU A 16 17.37 -6.59 -6.72
N ALA A 17 18.37 -7.16 -7.40
CA ALA A 17 19.29 -6.38 -8.24
C ALA A 17 18.63 -5.85 -9.53
N ASP A 18 17.50 -6.42 -9.95
CA ASP A 18 16.67 -5.88 -11.03
C ASP A 18 15.41 -5.21 -10.47
N LYS A 19 14.37 -5.97 -10.13
CA LYS A 19 13.04 -5.46 -9.80
C LYS A 19 12.33 -6.41 -8.86
N ASP A 20 11.71 -5.86 -7.83
CA ASP A 20 10.84 -6.65 -6.97
C ASP A 20 9.50 -6.90 -7.67
N GLU A 21 8.94 -8.10 -7.49
CA GLU A 21 7.62 -8.51 -7.93
C GLU A 21 6.55 -8.20 -6.86
N VAL A 22 6.23 -6.93 -6.71
CA VAL A 22 5.47 -6.39 -5.58
C VAL A 22 3.96 -6.59 -5.65
N TYR A 23 3.36 -6.92 -4.50
CA TYR A 23 1.91 -6.82 -4.26
C TYR A 23 1.58 -6.38 -2.83
N LEU A 24 0.33 -5.92 -2.61
CA LEU A 24 -0.13 -5.43 -1.30
C LEU A 24 -1.16 -6.37 -0.67
N LYS A 25 -1.11 -6.51 0.65
CA LYS A 25 -2.09 -7.22 1.48
C LYS A 25 -2.64 -6.34 2.60
N LYS A 26 -3.91 -6.55 2.94
CA LYS A 26 -4.57 -6.03 4.14
C LYS A 26 -5.28 -7.18 4.83
N ASP A 27 -5.04 -7.33 6.13
CA ASP A 27 -5.64 -8.39 6.96
C ASP A 27 -5.51 -9.79 6.35
N GLY A 28 -4.32 -10.10 5.81
CA GLY A 28 -4.01 -11.36 5.15
C GLY A 28 -4.53 -11.53 3.72
N HIS A 29 -5.34 -10.58 3.22
CA HIS A 29 -5.95 -10.65 1.89
C HIS A 29 -5.21 -9.74 0.90
N LYS A 30 -4.94 -10.26 -0.30
CA LYS A 30 -4.33 -9.46 -1.37
C LYS A 30 -5.32 -8.42 -1.87
N ILE A 31 -4.88 -7.17 -1.92
CA ILE A 31 -5.70 -6.01 -2.30
C ILE A 31 -5.23 -5.32 -3.58
N TRP A 32 -3.97 -5.50 -3.98
CA TRP A 32 -3.41 -4.92 -5.20
C TRP A 32 -2.21 -5.74 -5.71
N PRO A 33 -1.95 -5.81 -7.02
CA PRO A 33 -2.81 -5.33 -8.12
C PRO A 33 -4.06 -6.22 -8.32
N PRO A 34 -5.19 -5.68 -8.80
CA PRO A 34 -6.38 -6.47 -9.09
C PRO A 34 -6.19 -7.29 -10.37
N GLY A 35 -6.58 -8.56 -10.35
CA GLY A 35 -6.52 -9.45 -11.53
C GLY A 35 -5.12 -9.90 -11.97
N GLU A 36 -4.06 -9.34 -11.39
CA GLU A 36 -2.67 -9.69 -11.67
C GLU A 36 -2.02 -10.28 -10.42
N LEU A 37 -0.89 -10.97 -10.54
CA LEU A 37 -0.20 -11.53 -9.36
C LEU A 37 0.62 -10.47 -8.63
N TYR A 38 1.29 -9.57 -9.36
CA TYR A 38 2.21 -8.57 -8.84
C TYR A 38 2.45 -7.45 -9.87
N ARG A 39 3.16 -6.40 -9.47
CA ARG A 39 3.78 -5.39 -10.34
C ARG A 39 5.28 -5.41 -10.15
N ARG A 40 6.03 -5.26 -11.23
CA ARG A 40 7.50 -5.16 -11.17
C ARG A 40 7.89 -3.72 -10.84
N LEU A 41 8.62 -3.51 -9.76
CA LEU A 41 9.05 -2.19 -9.29
C LEU A 41 10.57 -2.10 -9.17
N ASP A 42 11.15 -1.04 -9.75
CA ASP A 42 12.56 -0.68 -9.61
C ASP A 42 12.70 0.65 -8.84
N THR A 43 13.93 0.98 -8.46
CA THR A 43 14.31 2.23 -7.82
C THR A 43 13.68 3.45 -8.49
N GLY A 44 12.83 4.17 -7.76
CA GLY A 44 12.17 5.39 -8.20
C GLY A 44 10.82 5.17 -8.89
N ASP A 45 10.49 3.93 -9.26
CA ASP A 45 9.18 3.61 -9.85
C ASP A 45 8.06 3.94 -8.85
N MET A 46 7.01 4.59 -9.36
CA MET A 46 5.80 4.91 -8.61
C MET A 46 4.60 4.32 -9.34
N GLU A 47 4.00 3.31 -8.74
CA GLU A 47 2.84 2.61 -9.30
C GLU A 47 1.54 3.10 -8.69
N LYS A 48 0.57 3.33 -9.57
CA LYS A 48 -0.77 3.78 -9.17
C LYS A 48 -1.56 2.61 -8.60
N VAL A 49 -2.11 2.80 -7.40
CA VAL A 49 -2.97 1.83 -6.72
C VAL A 49 -4.44 2.17 -6.92
N SER A 50 -4.84 3.40 -6.54
CA SER A 50 -6.23 3.91 -6.65
C SER A 50 -7.28 2.95 -6.09
N LEU A 51 -7.05 2.50 -4.85
CA LEU A 51 -7.93 1.60 -4.13
C LEU A 51 -8.56 2.29 -2.93
N ASP A 52 -9.88 2.25 -2.86
CA ASP A 52 -10.64 2.71 -1.70
C ASP A 52 -10.80 1.57 -0.69
N LEU A 53 -10.58 1.85 0.60
CA LEU A 53 -10.75 0.90 1.69
C LEU A 53 -11.56 1.53 2.81
N GLU A 54 -12.49 0.77 3.38
CA GLU A 54 -13.05 1.09 4.70
C GLU A 54 -12.11 0.56 5.77
N ILE A 55 -11.68 1.42 6.69
CA ILE A 55 -10.70 1.08 7.72
C ILE A 55 -11.17 1.54 9.09
N GLU A 56 -10.83 0.77 10.13
CA GLU A 56 -11.08 1.15 11.53
C GLU A 56 -10.22 2.35 11.94
N LYS A 57 -10.75 3.20 12.84
CA LYS A 57 -9.97 4.27 13.46
C LYS A 57 -8.85 3.67 14.32
N GLY A 58 -7.72 4.38 14.38
CA GLY A 58 -6.55 3.94 15.14
C GLY A 58 -5.46 3.36 14.23
N TRP A 59 -4.65 2.47 14.80
CA TRP A 59 -3.49 1.90 14.11
C TRP A 59 -3.90 0.82 13.12
N ASN A 60 -3.38 0.94 11.91
CA ASN A 60 -3.62 0.04 10.80
C ASN A 60 -2.31 -0.34 10.11
N GLU A 61 -2.34 -1.47 9.42
CA GLU A 61 -1.20 -1.98 8.68
C GLU A 61 -1.62 -2.40 7.27
N ILE A 62 -0.80 -2.04 6.28
CA ILE A 62 -0.83 -2.64 4.94
C ILE A 62 0.52 -3.33 4.76
N GLU A 63 0.48 -4.57 4.33
CA GLU A 63 1.68 -5.36 4.07
C GLU A 63 2.08 -5.20 2.61
N ILE A 64 3.38 -5.21 2.38
CA ILE A 64 3.99 -5.27 1.05
C ILE A 64 4.85 -6.52 0.98
N TRP A 65 4.71 -7.22 -0.15
CA TRP A 65 5.26 -8.54 -0.36
C TRP A 65 5.90 -8.61 -1.73
N ASP A 66 6.93 -9.45 -1.81
CA ASP A 66 7.53 -9.89 -3.06
C ASP A 66 6.90 -11.22 -3.49
N PHE A 67 6.73 -11.41 -4.79
CA PHE A 67 6.12 -12.60 -5.35
C PHE A 67 7.20 -13.50 -5.94
N ASP A 68 7.25 -14.72 -5.43
CA ASP A 68 8.12 -15.75 -5.92
C ASP A 68 7.35 -16.80 -6.73
N PHE A 69 7.81 -17.10 -7.94
CA PHE A 69 7.16 -18.13 -8.75
C PHE A 69 7.45 -19.56 -8.27
N ILE A 70 8.62 -19.78 -7.68
CA ILE A 70 9.13 -21.11 -7.30
C ILE A 70 9.26 -21.24 -5.77
N SER A 71 9.53 -20.13 -5.07
CA SER A 71 9.66 -20.02 -3.62
C SER A 71 8.33 -19.63 -2.95
N PRO A 72 8.22 -19.73 -1.61
CA PRO A 72 7.24 -18.94 -0.86
C PRO A 72 7.50 -17.44 -1.07
N ASN A 73 6.42 -16.66 -1.21
CA ASN A 73 6.49 -15.20 -1.30
C ASN A 73 7.08 -14.57 -0.02
N ASP A 74 7.94 -13.58 -0.20
CA ASP A 74 8.59 -12.89 0.90
C ASP A 74 7.82 -11.65 1.37
N LYS A 75 7.75 -11.47 2.70
CA LYS A 75 7.12 -10.29 3.30
C LYS A 75 8.17 -9.21 3.52
N LEU A 76 8.32 -8.33 2.56
CA LEU A 76 9.27 -7.21 2.60
C LEU A 76 9.05 -6.31 3.83
N GLY A 77 7.80 -5.95 4.10
CA GLY A 77 7.51 -5.10 5.26
C GLY A 77 6.06 -4.70 5.43
N VAL A 78 5.88 -3.65 6.26
CA VAL A 78 4.56 -3.13 6.62
C VAL A 78 4.54 -1.60 6.64
N PHE A 79 3.49 -1.02 6.07
CA PHE A 79 3.12 0.37 6.25
C PHE A 79 2.24 0.48 7.48
N LYS A 80 2.77 1.00 8.59
CA LYS A 80 2.00 1.25 9.81
C LYS A 80 1.55 2.70 9.85
N PHE A 81 0.25 2.92 9.88
CA PHE A 81 -0.31 4.27 9.88
C PHE A 81 -1.51 4.35 10.83
N ARG A 82 -1.83 5.58 11.25
CA ARG A 82 -2.97 5.85 12.13
C ARG A 82 -4.04 6.59 11.35
N VAL A 83 -5.27 6.10 11.43
CA VAL A 83 -6.45 6.73 10.83
C VAL A 83 -7.25 7.43 11.93
N ASP A 84 -7.62 8.67 11.68
CA ASP A 84 -8.57 9.44 12.48
C ASP A 84 -9.71 9.98 11.58
N GLU A 85 -10.35 11.09 11.95
CA GLU A 85 -11.47 11.70 11.20
C GLU A 85 -11.04 12.88 10.34
N SER A 86 -9.75 13.20 10.26
CA SER A 86 -9.27 14.39 9.55
C SER A 86 -8.98 14.03 8.09
N PRO A 87 -9.76 14.51 7.11
CA PRO A 87 -9.46 14.25 5.71
C PRO A 87 -8.11 14.85 5.33
N GLY A 88 -7.40 14.20 4.40
CA GLY A 88 -6.11 14.72 3.96
C GLY A 88 -5.18 13.67 3.39
N LYS A 89 -4.12 14.16 2.74
CA LYS A 89 -3.08 13.35 2.10
C LYS A 89 -1.95 13.04 3.07
N HIS A 90 -1.53 11.79 3.03
CA HIS A 90 -0.50 11.24 3.89
C HIS A 90 0.47 10.38 3.09
N SER A 91 1.64 10.16 3.68
CA SER A 91 2.61 9.19 3.18
C SER A 91 3.17 8.39 4.35
N THR A 92 3.41 7.11 4.14
CA THR A 92 3.95 6.22 5.16
C THR A 92 5.11 5.43 4.57
N THR A 93 6.28 5.56 5.16
CA THR A 93 7.44 4.75 4.83
C THR A 93 7.28 3.36 5.44
N MET A 94 7.66 2.34 4.69
CA MET A 94 7.65 0.95 5.12
C MET A 94 8.55 0.74 6.35
N THR A 95 8.07 -0.05 7.31
CA THR A 95 8.91 -0.67 8.32
C THR A 95 9.39 -2.02 7.77
N LEU A 96 10.69 -2.14 7.56
CA LEU A 96 11.34 -3.37 7.12
C LEU A 96 11.22 -4.46 8.20
N LEU A 97 10.91 -5.69 7.79
CA LEU A 97 10.82 -6.83 8.72
C LEU A 97 12.03 -7.77 8.64
N GLU A 98 12.67 -7.86 7.48
CA GLU A 98 13.80 -8.76 7.27
C GLU A 98 15.14 -8.06 7.51
N LYS A 99 15.99 -8.65 8.36
CA LYS A 99 17.27 -8.02 8.76
C LYS A 99 18.30 -7.88 7.64
N ASN A 100 18.16 -8.67 6.58
CA ASN A 100 19.11 -8.69 5.46
C ASN A 100 18.53 -8.07 4.19
N SER A 101 17.29 -7.58 4.25
CA SER A 101 16.64 -6.93 3.12
C SER A 101 17.03 -5.45 3.06
N THR A 102 17.12 -4.89 1.87
CA THR A 102 17.30 -3.45 1.63
C THR A 102 16.05 -2.79 1.08
N ALA A 103 14.97 -3.55 0.91
CA ALA A 103 13.70 -3.06 0.40
C ALA A 103 13.23 -1.81 1.15
N ASN A 104 12.83 -0.78 0.41
CA ASN A 104 12.30 0.44 0.98
C ASN A 104 11.21 1.01 0.07
N TYR A 105 10.03 1.19 0.65
CA TYR A 105 8.85 1.65 -0.07
C TYR A 105 8.15 2.77 0.69
N VAL A 106 7.45 3.62 -0.06
CA VAL A 106 6.55 4.65 0.48
C VAL A 106 5.15 4.43 -0.06
N LEU A 107 4.17 4.35 0.83
CA LEU A 107 2.75 4.32 0.50
C LEU A 107 2.19 5.73 0.58
N TYR A 108 1.56 6.20 -0.50
CA TYR A 108 0.81 7.45 -0.53
C TYR A 108 -0.67 7.14 -0.41
N TRP A 109 -1.35 7.77 0.53
CA TRP A 109 -2.74 7.51 0.85
C TRP A 109 -3.44 8.76 1.33
N GLU A 110 -4.77 8.76 1.37
CA GLU A 110 -5.55 9.86 1.92
C GLU A 110 -6.77 9.38 2.67
N ILE A 111 -7.16 10.11 3.71
CA ILE A 111 -8.47 9.97 4.36
C ILE A 111 -9.45 10.79 3.52
N LEU A 112 -10.50 10.13 3.03
CA LEU A 112 -11.54 10.77 2.23
C LEU A 112 -12.53 11.48 3.14
N ASP A 113 -13.04 12.62 2.67
CA ASP A 113 -14.14 13.31 3.31
C ASP A 113 -15.44 12.49 3.14
N GLU A 114 -16.28 12.44 4.17
CA GLU A 114 -17.57 11.73 4.10
C GLU A 114 -18.62 12.55 3.31
N GLU A 115 -18.33 13.81 2.95
CA GLU A 115 -19.26 14.75 2.28
C GLU A 115 -19.21 14.82 0.73
N GLU A 116 -18.72 13.80 0.01
CA GLU A 116 -19.00 13.70 -1.44
C GLU A 116 -20.14 12.71 -1.70
N GLY A 117 -21.36 13.10 -1.30
CA GLY A 117 -22.50 12.20 -1.39
C GLY A 117 -23.89 12.80 -1.24
N GLU A 118 -24.14 14.08 -1.57
CA GLU A 118 -25.51 14.57 -1.86
C GLU A 118 -25.49 15.98 -2.46
N PHE A 119 -25.55 16.06 -3.79
CA PHE A 119 -26.27 17.14 -4.48
C PHE A 119 -27.15 16.48 -5.54
N ALA A 120 -28.32 16.04 -5.10
CA ALA A 120 -29.48 15.91 -5.95
C ALA A 120 -30.25 17.26 -5.96
N ASP A 121 -31.01 17.46 -7.04
CA ASP A 121 -31.91 18.57 -7.38
C ASP A 121 -31.21 19.77 -8.05
N ASP A 122 -31.45 20.08 -9.32
CA ASP A 122 -32.75 20.25 -10.03
C ASP A 122 -32.75 19.67 -11.47
#